data_AF-A0AAW4J293-F1
#
_entry.id   AF-A0AAW4J293-F1
#
_cell.length_a   1.000
_cell.length_b   1.000
_cell.length_c   1.000
_cell.angle_alpha   90.00
_cell.angle_beta   90.00
_cell.angle_gamma   90.00
#
_symmetry.space_group_name_H-M   'P 1'
#
loop_
_entity.id
_entity.type
_entity.pdbx_description
1 polymer ?
#
loop_
_entity_poly.entity_id
_entity_poly.type
_entity_poly.pdbx_seq_one_letter_code
_entity_poly.pdbx_strand_id
1 'polypeptide(L)'
;MKYTVHGLQQEKLIEMGLDNDDALILSVIKEMYSSKKMEYQIMDGERFIWIDQGHLLEQIPIIGAQRSLKRRLKKLDEMKIIERRVVFEKDGVKGKFSYINITSKLDYLSEYIPWDKMSQGLGQSVPRVGTKCPNKDTPINDSINNISKDILCSTHVQRVIEEWNS
;
A
#
# COMPACT_ATOMS: atom_id res chain seq x y z
N MET A 1 5.05 -2.50 -15.08
CA MET A 1 4.79 -2.82 -13.66
C MET A 1 5.34 -1.70 -12.80
N LYS A 2 4.75 -1.41 -11.64
CA LYS A 2 5.26 -0.36 -10.74
C LYS A 2 6.55 -0.85 -10.07
N TYR A 3 7.65 -0.10 -10.18
CA TYR A 3 8.96 -0.45 -9.59
C TYR A 3 9.26 0.35 -8.32
N THR A 4 8.21 0.64 -7.54
CA THR A 4 8.32 1.38 -6.27
C THR A 4 7.82 0.55 -5.10
N VAL A 5 8.40 0.76 -3.93
CA VAL A 5 7.97 0.17 -2.66
C VAL A 5 7.79 1.31 -1.66
N HIS A 6 6.65 1.33 -0.96
CA HIS A 6 6.29 2.41 -0.02
C HIS A 6 6.41 3.85 -0.60
N GLY A 7 6.17 4.00 -1.91
CA GLY A 7 6.29 5.29 -2.62
C GLY A 7 7.72 5.73 -2.96
N LEU A 8 8.70 4.85 -2.74
CA LEU A 8 10.13 5.07 -3.03
C LEU A 8 10.59 4.17 -4.19
N GLN A 9 11.54 4.64 -5.00
CA GLN A 9 12.07 3.91 -6.15
C GLN A 9 13.02 2.79 -5.69
N GLN A 10 12.73 1.54 -6.07
CA GLN A 10 13.51 0.38 -5.62
C GLN A 10 14.98 0.45 -6.05
N GLU A 11 15.25 0.90 -7.27
CA GLU A 11 16.62 1.07 -7.81
C GLU A 11 17.47 1.96 -6.89
N LYS A 12 16.95 3.13 -6.52
CA LYS A 12 17.64 4.08 -5.64
C LYS A 12 17.79 3.58 -4.21
N LEU A 13 16.82 2.83 -3.70
CA LEU A 13 16.93 2.18 -2.39
C LEU A 13 18.08 1.17 -2.39
N ILE A 14 18.20 0.36 -3.45
CA ILE A 14 19.28 -0.62 -3.62
C ILE A 14 20.64 0.08 -3.74
N GLU A 15 20.74 1.14 -4.55
CA GLU A 15 21.96 1.95 -4.68
C GLU A 15 22.44 2.53 -3.34
N MET A 16 21.50 2.92 -2.47
CA MET A 16 21.79 3.45 -1.14
C MET A 16 21.93 2.37 -0.05
N GLY A 17 21.78 1.08 -0.38
CA GLY A 17 21.86 -0.02 0.56
C GLY A 17 20.73 -0.03 1.61
N LEU A 18 19.54 0.44 1.22
CA LEU A 18 18.34 0.47 2.05
C LEU A 18 17.47 -0.78 1.79
N ASP A 19 16.97 -1.38 2.87
CA ASP A 19 16.08 -2.53 2.78
C ASP A 19 14.59 -2.11 2.75
N ASN A 20 13.69 -3.09 2.65
CA ASN A 20 12.25 -2.85 2.66
C ASN A 20 11.77 -2.18 3.95
N ASP A 21 12.37 -2.54 5.08
CA ASP A 21 12.00 -2.02 6.39
C ASP A 21 12.44 -0.56 6.56
N ASP A 22 13.63 -0.21 6.05
CA ASP A 22 14.12 1.16 5.96
C ASP A 22 13.16 2.01 5.10
N ALA A 23 12.74 1.47 3.95
CA ALA A 23 11.76 2.13 3.08
C ALA A 23 10.40 2.34 3.77
N LEU A 24 9.93 1.34 4.52
CA LEU A 24 8.70 1.43 5.31
C LEU A 24 8.80 2.54 6.38
N ILE A 25 9.90 2.58 7.14
CA ILE A 25 10.14 3.61 8.16
C ILE A 25 10.12 5.01 7.53
N LEU A 26 10.83 5.20 6.41
CA LEU A 26 10.89 6.48 5.71
C LEU A 26 9.51 6.94 5.21
N SER A 27 8.70 6.01 4.69
CA SER A 27 7.34 6.31 4.24
C SER A 27 6.45 6.79 5.39
N VAL A 28 6.50 6.12 6.54
CA VAL A 28 5.69 6.52 7.71
C VAL A 28 6.15 7.86 8.26
N ILE A 29 7.47 8.11 8.33
CA ILE A 29 8.00 9.42 8.73
C ILE A 29 7.51 10.52 7.77
N LYS A 30 7.50 10.26 6.46
CA LYS A 30 7.00 11.21 5.45
C LYS A 30 5.50 11.52 5.63
N GLU A 31 4.71 10.50 5.96
CA GLU A 31 3.28 10.67 6.27
C GLU A 31 3.09 11.48 7.56
N MET A 32 3.83 11.15 8.62
CA MET A 32 3.83 11.89 9.89
C MET A 32 4.21 13.37 9.69
N TYR A 33 5.20 13.64 8.83
CA TYR A 33 5.64 15.00 8.50
C TYR A 33 4.57 15.80 7.74
N SER A 34 3.77 15.12 6.92
CA SER A 34 2.64 15.71 6.20
C SER A 34 1.39 15.90 7.08
N SER A 35 1.33 15.24 8.24
CA SER A 35 0.21 15.31 9.16
C SER A 35 0.17 16.64 9.91
N LYS A 36 -1.00 17.29 9.90
CA LYS A 36 -1.23 18.54 10.65
C LYS A 36 -1.26 18.36 12.17
N LYS A 37 -1.48 17.13 12.64
CA LYS A 37 -1.57 16.80 14.07
C LYS A 37 -0.22 16.61 14.73
N MET A 38 0.85 16.53 13.93
CA MET A 38 2.18 16.27 14.47
C MET A 38 2.76 17.53 15.08
N GLU A 39 3.20 17.41 16.32
CA GLU A 39 3.93 18.47 16.99
C GLU A 39 5.29 18.68 16.33
N TYR A 40 5.70 19.94 16.21
CA TYR A 40 6.95 20.30 15.56
C TYR A 40 7.61 21.46 16.27
N GLN A 41 8.91 21.58 16.05
CA GLN A 41 9.72 22.68 16.53
C GLN A 41 10.57 23.20 15.36
N ILE A 42 10.75 24.51 15.29
CA ILE A 42 11.69 25.12 14.35
C ILE A 42 13.05 25.21 15.06
N MET A 43 14.06 24.56 14.50
CA MET A 43 15.43 24.55 15.01
C MET A 43 16.34 24.95 13.84
N ASP A 44 17.18 25.97 14.02
CA ASP A 44 18.07 26.51 12.98
C ASP A 44 17.38 26.88 11.66
N GLY A 45 16.12 27.33 11.73
CA GLY A 45 15.32 27.69 10.55
C GLY A 45 14.72 26.51 9.80
N GLU A 46 14.97 25.27 10.26
CA GLU A 46 14.38 24.06 9.71
C GLU A 46 13.28 23.51 10.62
N ARG A 47 12.30 22.83 10.03
CA ARG A 47 11.18 22.23 10.76
C ARG A 47 11.55 20.81 11.17
N PHE A 48 11.45 20.52 12.46
CA PHE A 48 11.61 19.18 13.01
C PHE A 48 10.29 18.72 13.64
N ILE A 49 9.82 17.52 13.29
CA ILE A 49 8.68 16.91 13.95
C ILE A 49 9.14 16.11 15.17
N TRP A 50 8.36 16.16 16.25
CA TRP A 50 8.59 15.30 17.39
C TRP A 50 8.12 13.89 17.07
N ILE A 51 8.98 12.89 17.28
CA ILE A 51 8.66 11.48 17.06
C ILE A 51 8.88 10.70 18.35
N ASP A 52 7.79 10.18 18.89
CA ASP A 52 7.87 9.12 19.89
C ASP A 52 8.19 7.78 19.21
N GLN A 53 9.26 7.14 19.66
CA GLN A 53 9.70 5.84 19.15
C GLN A 53 8.78 4.70 19.58
N GLY A 54 8.06 4.85 20.70
CA GLY A 54 7.01 3.93 21.11
C GLY A 54 5.87 3.98 20.10
N HIS A 55 5.29 5.16 19.92
CA HIS A 55 4.23 5.37 18.94
C HIS A 55 4.62 4.98 17.50
N LEU A 56 5.83 5.32 17.04
CA LEU A 56 6.30 4.90 15.71
C LEU A 56 6.32 3.38 15.59
N LEU A 57 6.76 2.66 16.62
CA LEU A 57 6.78 1.19 16.60
C LEU A 57 5.37 0.59 16.56
N GLU A 58 4.39 1.21 17.23
CA GLU A 58 2.98 0.80 17.18
C GLU A 58 2.40 0.92 15.76
N GLN A 59 2.83 1.92 14.98
CA GLN A 59 2.42 2.08 13.58
C GLN A 59 3.06 1.03 12.65
N ILE A 60 4.29 0.60 12.94
CA ILE A 60 5.05 -0.37 12.12
C ILE A 60 5.59 -1.54 12.96
N PRO A 61 4.70 -2.34 13.58
CA PRO A 61 5.11 -3.42 14.49
C PRO A 61 5.90 -4.52 13.77
N ILE A 62 5.78 -4.63 12.44
CA ILE A 62 6.52 -5.58 11.59
C ILE A 62 8.05 -5.41 11.69
N ILE A 63 8.53 -4.21 12.07
CA ILE A 63 9.96 -3.94 12.34
C ILE A 63 10.49 -4.77 13.53
N GLY A 64 9.59 -5.26 14.39
CA GLY A 64 9.89 -6.11 15.53
C GLY A 64 10.25 -5.30 16.78
N ALA A 65 11.48 -5.44 17.27
CA ALA A 65 11.88 -4.84 18.54
C ALA A 65 12.20 -3.33 18.42
N GLN A 66 11.95 -2.58 19.50
CA GLN A 66 12.33 -1.15 19.59
C GLN A 66 13.82 -0.91 19.32
N ARG A 67 14.69 -1.86 19.69
CA ARG A 67 16.14 -1.81 19.40
C ARG A 67 16.42 -1.80 17.89
N SER A 68 15.67 -2.58 17.11
CA SER A 68 15.80 -2.63 15.65
C SER A 68 15.40 -1.30 15.02
N LEU A 69 14.29 -0.71 15.47
CA LEU A 69 13.85 0.61 15.03
C LEU A 69 14.90 1.69 15.33
N LYS A 70 15.44 1.72 16.56
CA LYS A 70 16.51 2.67 16.94
C LYS A 70 17.75 2.52 16.07
N ARG A 71 18.17 1.29 15.77
CA ARG A 71 19.33 1.01 14.90
C ARG A 71 19.10 1.52 13.49
N ARG A 72 17.91 1.29 12.92
CA ARG A 72 17.53 1.78 11.58
C ARG A 72 17.44 3.29 11.51
N LEU A 73 16.80 3.93 12.50
CA LEU A 73 16.78 5.40 12.59
C LEU A 73 18.20 5.99 12.66
N LYS A 74 19.11 5.35 13.41
CA LYS A 74 20.52 5.77 13.45
C LYS A 74 21.20 5.62 12.09
N LYS A 75 20.99 4.50 11.39
CA LYS A 75 21.51 4.28 10.03
C LYS A 75 21.03 5.36 9.05
N LEU A 76 19.74 5.70 9.09
CA LEU A 76 19.15 6.73 8.22
C LEU A 76 19.70 8.14 8.50
N ASP A 77 19.99 8.44 9.77
CA ASP A 77 20.60 9.70 10.21
C ASP A 77 22.09 9.78 9.82
N GLU A 78 22.84 8.68 9.95
CA GLU A 78 24.21 8.56 9.46
C GLU A 78 24.30 8.77 7.93
N MET A 79 23.32 8.25 7.20
CA MET A 79 23.19 8.45 5.75
C MET A 79 22.72 9.85 5.36
N LYS A 80 22.33 10.70 6.33
CA LYS A 80 21.76 12.03 6.11
C LYS A 80 20.52 12.01 5.21
N ILE A 81 19.69 10.98 5.33
CA ILE A 81 18.36 10.93 4.70
C ILE A 81 17.34 11.63 5.60
N ILE A 82 17.51 11.41 6.89
CA ILE A 82 16.83 12.15 7.95
C ILE A 82 17.89 12.86 8.80
N GLU A 83 17.50 13.92 9.48
CA GLU A 83 18.32 14.53 10.52
C GLU A 83 17.62 14.36 11.86
N ARG A 84 18.30 13.74 12.82
CA ARG A 84 17.75 13.51 14.15
C ARG A 84 18.41 14.42 15.19
N ARG A 85 17.58 15.10 15.98
CA ARG A 85 18.00 15.91 17.12
C ARG A 85 17.34 15.41 18.40
N VAL A 86 18.06 15.50 19.52
CA VAL A 86 17.51 15.15 20.83
C VAL A 86 17.52 16.39 21.70
N VAL A 87 16.36 16.74 22.22
CA VAL A 87 16.18 17.88 23.13
C VAL A 87 15.85 17.31 24.52
N PHE A 88 16.36 17.95 25.58
CA PHE A 88 16.25 17.46 26.96
C PHE A 88 15.14 18.11 27.78
N GLU A 89 14.49 19.12 27.20
CA GLU A 89 13.43 19.87 27.84
C GLU A 89 12.41 20.27 26.78
N LYS A 90 11.14 20.12 27.12
CA LYS A 90 10.02 20.50 26.28
C LYS A 90 8.91 21.01 27.19
N ASP A 91 8.43 22.22 26.94
CA ASP A 91 7.33 22.84 27.69
C ASP A 91 7.53 22.81 29.22
N GLY A 92 8.79 22.99 29.67
CA GLY A 92 9.17 22.93 31.10
C GLY A 92 9.27 21.52 31.69
N VAL A 93 8.96 20.48 30.90
CA VAL A 93 9.12 19.08 31.29
C VAL A 93 10.52 18.59 30.89
N LYS A 94 11.30 18.15 31.87
CA LYS A 94 12.60 17.52 31.64
C LYS A 94 12.39 16.09 31.13
N GLY A 95 12.97 15.77 29.97
CA GLY A 95 12.81 14.47 29.31
C GLY A 95 13.61 14.40 28.02
N LYS A 96 13.78 13.20 27.44
CA LYS A 96 14.48 13.06 26.15
C LYS A 96 13.47 13.03 25.02
N PHE A 97 13.43 14.09 24.23
CA PHE A 97 12.52 14.25 23.10
C PHE A 97 13.30 14.12 21.80
N SER A 98 12.88 13.18 20.94
CA SER A 98 13.52 12.95 19.64
C SER A 98 12.78 13.71 18.56
N TYR A 99 13.50 14.58 17.87
CA TYR A 99 13.01 15.40 16.78
C TYR A 99 13.65 14.95 15.48
N ILE A 100 12.87 14.87 14.41
CA ILE A 100 13.32 14.40 13.10
C ILE A 100 12.95 15.41 12.02
N ASN A 101 13.91 15.74 11.17
CA ASN A 101 13.72 16.48 9.93
C ASN A 101 13.97 15.55 8.72
N ILE A 102 13.27 15.82 7.62
CA ILE A 102 13.44 15.17 6.34
C ILE A 102 14.40 16.02 5.50
N THR A 103 15.41 15.39 4.91
CA THR A 103 16.32 16.08 3.99
C THR A 103 15.95 15.84 2.52
N SER A 104 16.55 16.65 1.63
CA SER A 104 16.39 16.52 0.17
C SER A 104 16.80 15.16 -0.39
N LYS A 105 17.60 14.37 0.33
CA LYS A 105 17.91 12.98 -0.06
C LYS A 105 16.67 12.09 -0.06
N LEU A 106 15.71 12.33 0.82
CA LEU A 106 14.46 11.57 0.80
C LEU A 106 13.65 11.87 -0.46
N ASP A 107 13.67 13.12 -0.93
CA ASP A 107 13.01 13.51 -2.17
C ASP A 107 13.65 12.83 -3.39
N TYR A 108 14.98 12.69 -3.38
CA TYR A 108 15.69 11.90 -4.40
C TYR A 108 15.21 10.45 -4.45
N LEU A 109 14.94 9.81 -3.30
CA LEU A 109 14.43 8.43 -3.24
C LEU A 109 12.98 8.29 -3.73
N SER A 110 12.21 9.37 -3.68
CA SER A 110 10.80 9.33 -4.05
C SER A 110 10.60 9.24 -5.57
N GLU A 111 9.52 8.59 -5.99
CA GLU A 111 9.12 8.61 -7.39
C GLU A 111 8.73 10.05 -7.78
N TYR A 112 9.31 10.57 -8.87
CA TYR A 112 8.82 11.82 -9.45
C TYR A 112 7.40 11.59 -9.95
N ILE A 113 6.42 12.19 -9.28
CA ILE A 113 5.04 12.20 -9.73
C ILE A 113 4.86 13.52 -10.48
N PRO A 114 4.69 13.52 -11.82
CA PRO A 114 4.30 14.73 -12.54
C PRO A 114 3.02 15.31 -11.93
N TRP A 115 2.94 16.63 -11.82
CA TRP A 115 1.87 17.36 -11.13
C TRP A 115 0.45 16.91 -11.57
N ASP A 116 0.31 16.53 -12.85
CA ASP A 116 -0.92 16.02 -13.47
C ASP A 116 -1.47 14.72 -12.85
N LYS A 117 -0.63 13.93 -12.17
CA LYS A 117 -1.05 12.71 -11.46
C LYS A 117 -1.37 12.95 -9.99
N MET A 118 -0.94 14.07 -9.41
CA MET A 118 -1.14 14.43 -8.01
C MET A 118 -2.47 15.16 -7.78
N SER A 119 -3.02 15.79 -8.83
CA SER A 119 -4.34 16.45 -8.85
C SER A 119 -5.53 15.48 -8.98
N GLN A 120 -5.30 14.18 -9.18
CA GLN A 120 -6.36 13.18 -9.08
C GLN A 120 -6.66 12.91 -7.60
N GLY A 121 -7.34 13.88 -6.99
CA GLY A 121 -8.01 13.69 -5.71
C GLY A 121 -8.91 12.45 -5.76
N LEU A 122 -9.00 11.76 -4.63
CA LEU A 122 -9.99 10.72 -4.40
C LEU A 122 -11.39 11.27 -4.74
N GLY A 123 -11.89 11.00 -5.94
CA GLY A 123 -13.23 11.43 -6.35
C GLY A 123 -13.33 11.97 -7.76
N GLN A 124 -13.03 11.14 -8.77
CA GLN A 124 -13.88 11.13 -9.96
C GLN A 124 -14.21 9.68 -10.30
N SER A 125 -15.50 9.37 -10.29
CA SER A 125 -16.06 8.16 -10.87
C SER A 125 -15.83 8.19 -12.37
N VAL A 126 -14.63 7.84 -12.82
CA VAL A 126 -14.42 7.42 -14.20
C VAL A 126 -15.30 6.19 -14.42
N PRO A 127 -16.14 6.14 -15.48
CA PRO A 127 -16.80 4.89 -15.84
C PRO A 127 -15.69 3.85 -15.98
N ARG A 128 -15.73 2.79 -15.16
CA ARG A 128 -14.85 1.64 -15.39
C ARG A 128 -15.22 1.13 -16.78
N VAL A 129 -14.37 1.40 -17.76
CA VAL A 129 -14.40 0.63 -18.99
C VAL A 129 -14.00 -0.76 -18.54
N GLY A 130 -15.00 -1.64 -18.39
CA GLY A 130 -14.75 -3.03 -18.08
C GLY A 130 -13.80 -3.54 -19.16
N THR A 131 -12.57 -3.87 -18.77
CA THR A 131 -11.76 -4.77 -19.57
C THR A 131 -12.61 -6.03 -19.71
N LYS A 132 -13.09 -6.29 -20.92
CA LYS A 132 -13.64 -7.59 -21.29
C LYS A 132 -12.51 -8.59 -21.04
N CYS A 133 -12.48 -9.19 -19.87
CA CYS A 133 -11.83 -10.48 -19.70
C CYS A 133 -12.59 -11.42 -20.63
N PRO A 134 -11.94 -12.05 -21.64
CA PRO A 134 -12.59 -13.17 -22.30
C PRO A 134 -12.77 -14.23 -21.21
N ASN A 135 -14.02 -14.50 -20.82
CA ASN A 135 -14.34 -15.68 -20.03
C ASN A 135 -13.77 -16.88 -20.80
N LYS A 136 -12.79 -17.56 -20.21
CA LYS A 136 -12.36 -18.89 -20.68
C LYS A 136 -13.33 -19.99 -20.28
N ASP A 137 -14.43 -19.62 -19.64
CA ASP A 137 -15.51 -20.54 -19.31
C ASP A 137 -16.50 -20.52 -20.46
N THR A 138 -16.54 -21.62 -21.20
CA THR A 138 -17.68 -21.93 -22.08
C THR A 138 -18.95 -21.82 -21.22
N PRO A 139 -19.96 -21.04 -21.62
CA PRO A 139 -21.22 -21.03 -20.89
C PRO A 139 -21.78 -22.45 -20.87
N ILE A 140 -22.11 -22.96 -19.68
CA ILE A 140 -22.95 -24.16 -19.57
C ILE A 140 -24.29 -23.77 -20.20
N ASN A 141 -24.54 -24.26 -21.42
CA ASN A 141 -25.83 -24.13 -22.07
C ASN A 141 -26.75 -25.18 -21.45
N ASP A 142 -27.54 -24.78 -20.46
CA ASP A 142 -28.68 -25.57 -20.01
C ASP A 142 -29.78 -25.49 -21.08
N SER A 143 -29.58 -26.19 -22.20
CA SER A 143 -30.61 -26.40 -23.21
C SER A 143 -31.64 -27.40 -22.69
N ILE A 144 -32.44 -26.99 -21.70
CA ILE A 144 -33.52 -27.81 -21.13
C ILE A 144 -34.71 -27.94 -22.10
N ASN A 145 -34.75 -27.16 -23.20
CA ASN A 145 -35.96 -27.08 -24.03
C ASN A 145 -36.02 -27.99 -25.27
N ASN A 146 -35.05 -28.88 -25.51
CA ASN A 146 -35.14 -29.86 -26.63
C ASN A 146 -35.13 -31.32 -26.20
N ILE A 147 -34.82 -31.64 -24.94
CA ILE A 147 -34.77 -33.03 -24.44
C ILE A 147 -36.16 -33.71 -24.55
N SER A 148 -37.26 -32.96 -24.38
CA SER A 148 -38.61 -33.55 -24.44
C SER A 148 -39.03 -34.07 -25.82
N LYS A 149 -38.53 -33.50 -26.93
CA LYS A 149 -38.97 -33.94 -28.27
C LYS A 149 -38.29 -35.24 -28.70
N ASP A 150 -37.01 -35.40 -28.38
CA ASP A 150 -36.24 -36.58 -28.77
C ASP A 150 -36.62 -37.80 -27.91
N ILE A 151 -37.02 -37.59 -26.64
CA ILE A 151 -37.54 -38.67 -25.78
C ILE A 151 -38.92 -39.15 -26.26
N LEU A 152 -39.80 -38.25 -26.68
CA LEU A 152 -41.14 -38.60 -27.20
C LEU A 152 -41.10 -39.26 -28.58
N CYS A 153 -40.05 -39.02 -29.36
CA CYS A 153 -39.84 -39.61 -30.69
C CYS A 153 -39.02 -40.92 -30.64
N SER A 154 -38.54 -41.33 -29.46
CA SER A 154 -37.86 -42.61 -29.28
C SER A 154 -38.82 -43.78 -29.53
N THR A 155 -38.44 -44.66 -30.47
CA THR A 155 -39.20 -45.86 -30.84
C THR A 155 -39.48 -46.78 -29.65
N HIS A 156 -38.60 -46.79 -28.65
CA HIS A 156 -38.79 -47.59 -27.44
C HIS A 156 -39.90 -47.03 -26.54
N VAL A 157 -40.03 -45.70 -26.45
CA VAL A 157 -41.05 -45.01 -25.65
C VAL A 157 -42.42 -45.11 -26.32
N GLN A 158 -42.47 -44.99 -27.65
CA GLN A 158 -43.69 -45.19 -28.44
C GLN A 158 -44.25 -46.61 -28.27
N ARG A 159 -43.39 -47.64 -28.28
CA ARG A 159 -43.81 -49.03 -28.12
C ARG A 159 -44.42 -49.33 -26.74
N VAL A 160 -43.89 -48.71 -25.68
CA VAL A 160 -44.44 -48.85 -24.32
C VAL A 160 -45.81 -48.17 -24.22
N ILE A 161 -46.01 -47.03 -24.90
CA ILE A 161 -47.31 -46.35 -24.94
C ILE A 161 -48.35 -47.16 -25.73
N GLU A 162 -47.95 -47.79 -26.84
CA GLU A 162 -48.84 -48.66 -27.63
C GLU A 162 -49.22 -49.96 -26.87
N GLU A 163 -48.28 -50.56 -26.14
CA GLU A 163 -48.54 -51.73 -25.27
C GLU A 163 -49.47 -51.39 -24.09
N TRP A 164 -49.48 -50.15 -23.59
CA TRP A 164 -50.37 -49.71 -22.51
C TRP A 164 -51.78 -49.30 -22.97
N ASN A 165 -51.95 -49.00 -24.27
CA ASN A 165 -53.24 -48.59 -24.85
C ASN A 165 -53.90 -49.72 -25.69
N SER A 166 -53.30 -50.92 -25.70
CA SER A 166 -53.90 -52.16 -26.23
C SER A 166 -54.52 -52.97 -25.10
#